data_AF-A0A9X4DG72-F1
#
_entry.id   AF-A0A9X4DG72-F1
#
_cell.length_a   1.000
_cell.length_b   1.000
_cell.length_c   1.000
_cell.angle_alpha   90.00
_cell.angle_beta   90.00
_cell.angle_gamma   90.00
#
_symmetry.space_group_name_H-M   'P 1'
#
loop_
_entity.id
_entity.type
_entity.pdbx_description
1 polymer ?
#
loop_
_entity_poly.entity_id
_entity_poly.type
_entity_poly.pdbx_seq_one_letter_code
_entity_poly.pdbx_strand_id
1 'polypeptide(L)'
;MIRRTLPILLMILLAGCNQESGASKEPGEHREVIQGMHTQFIKVTEGQNQWYEMAISVDDSNTFRMPVFFAEDGKLVRVDDKQARKLFDRWLKERAKGIAAFSSVDEQVGFKGPFLALDVKR
;
A
#
# COMPACT_ATOMS: atom_id res chain seq x y z
N MET A 1 -43.83 -52.44 27.20
CA MET A 1 -42.57 -51.67 27.33
C MET A 1 -41.90 -51.63 25.98
N ILE A 2 -41.79 -50.45 25.37
CA ILE A 2 -40.69 -50.00 24.47
C ILE A 2 -40.98 -48.52 24.16
N ARG A 3 -40.07 -47.65 24.59
CA ARG A 3 -39.96 -46.24 24.20
C ARG A 3 -39.59 -46.15 22.72
N ARG A 4 -40.18 -45.23 21.95
CA ARG A 4 -39.58 -44.60 20.75
C ARG A 4 -40.37 -43.34 20.38
N THR A 5 -39.90 -42.18 20.86
CA THR A 5 -39.24 -41.10 20.09
C THR A 5 -40.22 -40.12 19.41
N LEU A 6 -40.54 -39.04 20.14
CA LEU A 6 -40.60 -37.66 19.61
C LEU A 6 -39.18 -37.32 19.07
N PRO A 7 -38.96 -36.51 18.00
CA PRO A 7 -39.79 -35.36 17.61
C PRO A 7 -39.95 -35.10 16.10
N ILE A 8 -41.16 -34.71 15.69
CA ILE A 8 -41.37 -33.96 14.45
C ILE A 8 -41.04 -32.50 14.77
N LEU A 9 -39.75 -32.16 14.70
CA LEU A 9 -39.24 -30.80 14.79
C LEU A 9 -38.41 -30.53 13.53
N LEU A 10 -39.08 -30.44 12.38
CA LEU A 10 -38.43 -30.11 11.11
C LEU A 10 -39.39 -29.33 10.20
N MET A 11 -39.81 -28.15 10.64
CA MET A 11 -40.68 -27.24 9.85
C MET A 11 -40.45 -25.76 10.19
N ILE A 12 -39.23 -25.36 10.60
CA ILE A 12 -38.85 -23.94 10.72
C ILE A 12 -37.41 -23.74 10.21
N LEU A 13 -37.21 -23.95 8.90
CA LEU A 13 -35.99 -23.56 8.17
C LEU A 13 -36.31 -22.78 6.89
N LEU A 14 -37.46 -22.10 6.84
CA LEU A 14 -37.79 -21.12 5.79
C LEU A 14 -37.75 -19.67 6.32
N ALA A 15 -36.91 -19.42 7.32
CA ALA A 15 -36.52 -18.06 7.67
C ALA A 15 -35.21 -17.72 6.94
N GLY A 16 -35.33 -16.94 5.86
CA GLY A 16 -34.26 -16.06 5.41
C GLY A 16 -33.36 -16.61 4.30
N CYS A 17 -33.88 -16.70 3.07
CA CYS A 17 -33.04 -16.61 1.88
C CYS A 17 -33.46 -15.39 1.06
N ASN A 18 -32.61 -14.37 1.16
CA ASN A 18 -32.41 -13.23 0.27
C ASN A 18 -33.62 -12.39 -0.07
N GLN A 19 -33.94 -11.49 0.85
CA GLN A 19 -34.27 -10.13 0.48
C GLN A 19 -33.08 -9.59 -0.32
N GLU A 20 -33.20 -9.52 -1.65
CA GLU A 20 -32.39 -8.61 -2.45
C GLU A 20 -32.71 -7.21 -1.93
N SER A 21 -31.96 -6.78 -0.92
CA SER A 21 -31.87 -5.37 -0.64
C SER A 21 -31.20 -4.78 -1.86
N GLY A 22 -32.02 -4.26 -2.78
CA GLY A 22 -31.67 -3.12 -3.60
C GLY A 22 -31.32 -1.97 -2.66
N ALA A 23 -30.19 -2.09 -1.97
CA ALA A 23 -29.48 -0.96 -1.43
C ALA A 23 -29.09 -0.18 -2.68
N SER A 24 -29.84 0.88 -2.97
CA SER A 24 -29.38 1.95 -3.83
C SER A 24 -27.93 2.19 -3.46
N LYS A 25 -27.01 1.96 -4.39
CA LYS A 25 -25.64 2.44 -4.24
C LYS A 25 -25.78 3.93 -4.02
N GLU A 26 -25.61 4.39 -2.78
CA GLU A 26 -25.46 5.81 -2.51
C GLU A 26 -24.41 6.34 -3.49
N PRO A 27 -24.59 7.54 -4.05
CA PRO A 27 -23.60 8.14 -4.93
C PRO A 27 -22.35 8.46 -4.08
N GLY A 28 -21.52 7.44 -3.88
CA GLY A 28 -20.24 7.49 -3.21
C GLY A 28 -19.13 7.48 -4.24
N GLU A 29 -18.00 8.07 -3.88
CA GLU A 29 -16.81 8.07 -4.71
C GLU A 29 -16.29 6.63 -4.89
N HIS A 30 -16.40 6.12 -6.11
CA HIS A 30 -15.72 4.90 -6.50
C HIS A 30 -14.26 5.23 -6.84
N ARG A 31 -13.32 4.57 -6.15
CA ARG A 31 -11.88 4.74 -6.39
C ARG A 31 -11.34 3.44 -6.97
N GLU A 32 -10.72 3.55 -8.14
CA GLU A 32 -10.01 2.47 -8.80
C GLU A 32 -8.52 2.83 -8.87
N VAL A 33 -7.64 1.89 -8.54
CA VAL A 33 -6.20 2.08 -8.70
C VAL A 33 -5.84 1.74 -10.14
N ILE A 34 -5.44 2.75 -10.91
CA ILE A 34 -5.04 2.57 -12.31
C ILE A 34 -3.58 2.15 -12.43
N GLN A 35 -2.70 2.66 -11.56
CA GLN A 35 -1.26 2.42 -11.61
C GLN A 35 -0.61 2.74 -10.25
N GLY A 36 0.25 1.85 -9.78
CA GLY A 36 1.01 2.00 -8.55
C GLY A 36 2.51 2.16 -8.77
N MET A 37 3.16 2.86 -7.85
CA MET A 37 4.61 2.81 -7.68
C MET A 37 4.92 2.24 -6.29
N HIS A 38 5.80 1.25 -6.24
CA HIS A 38 6.20 0.57 -5.03
C HIS A 38 7.68 0.84 -4.75
N THR A 39 8.00 1.12 -3.49
CA THR A 39 9.39 1.22 -3.02
C THR A 39 9.58 0.34 -1.80
N GLN A 40 10.63 -0.48 -1.82
CA GLN A 40 10.91 -1.46 -0.77
C GLN A 40 12.39 -1.42 -0.38
N PHE A 41 12.66 -1.59 0.90
CA PHE A 41 14.01 -1.87 1.40
C PHE A 41 14.12 -3.35 1.75
N ILE A 42 15.12 -4.02 1.19
CA ILE A 42 15.31 -5.47 1.26
C ILE A 42 16.61 -5.73 2.00
N LYS A 43 16.56 -6.59 3.01
CA LYS A 43 17.77 -7.14 3.64
C LYS A 43 18.19 -8.37 2.85
N VAL A 44 19.41 -8.34 2.31
CA VAL A 44 19.98 -9.45 1.56
C VAL A 44 21.01 -10.15 2.43
N THR A 45 20.97 -11.48 2.41
CA THR A 45 21.91 -12.35 3.13
C THR A 45 22.51 -13.33 2.13
N GLU A 46 23.84 -13.31 1.99
CA GLU A 46 24.59 -14.22 1.12
C GLU A 46 25.76 -14.81 1.90
N GLY A 47 25.63 -16.07 2.31
CA GLY A 47 26.61 -16.72 3.20
C GLY A 47 26.73 -15.98 4.53
N GLN A 48 27.92 -15.43 4.79
CA GLN A 48 28.19 -14.59 5.97
C GLN A 48 28.01 -13.09 5.72
N ASN A 49 27.73 -12.69 4.46
CA ASN A 49 27.55 -11.30 4.09
C ASN A 49 26.10 -10.88 4.25
N GLN A 50 25.90 -9.64 4.67
CA GLN A 50 24.60 -9.01 4.78
C GLN A 50 24.68 -7.57 4.28
N TRP A 51 23.73 -7.17 3.43
CA TRP A 51 23.57 -5.78 2.99
C TRP A 51 22.08 -5.44 2.85
N TYR A 52 21.80 -4.18 2.51
CA TYR A 52 20.46 -3.75 2.16
C TYR A 52 20.42 -3.24 0.72
N GLU A 53 19.27 -3.43 0.08
CA GLU A 53 18.95 -2.90 -1.23
C GLU A 53 17.67 -2.08 -1.16
N MET A 54 17.56 -1.09 -2.03
CA MET A 54 16.30 -0.44 -2.34
C MET A 54 15.81 -0.93 -3.70
N ALA A 55 14.56 -1.37 -3.75
CA ALA A 55 13.86 -1.71 -4.98
C ALA A 55 12.76 -0.68 -5.25
N ILE A 56 12.67 -0.19 -6.48
CA ILE A 56 11.61 0.70 -6.96
C ILE A 56 10.97 0.04 -8.19
N SER A 57 9.66 -0.13 -8.18
CA SER A 57 8.90 -0.69 -9.29
C SER A 57 7.64 0.12 -9.58
N VAL A 58 7.20 0.08 -10.83
CA VAL A 58 5.89 0.52 -11.30
C VAL A 58 5.13 -0.74 -11.71
N ASP A 59 3.81 -0.81 -11.48
CA ASP A 59 3.04 -2.01 -11.81
C ASP A 59 3.22 -2.38 -13.30
N ASP A 60 3.31 -3.68 -13.55
CA ASP A 60 3.56 -4.26 -14.88
C ASP A 60 4.84 -3.77 -15.58
N SER A 61 5.81 -3.23 -14.82
CA SER A 61 7.07 -2.71 -15.33
C SER A 61 8.29 -3.34 -14.66
N ASN A 62 9.48 -2.88 -15.08
CA ASN A 62 10.75 -3.33 -14.55
C ASN A 62 10.98 -2.82 -13.12
N THR A 63 11.68 -3.63 -12.32
CA THR A 63 12.14 -3.23 -10.98
C THR A 63 13.57 -2.70 -11.05
N PHE A 64 13.78 -1.45 -10.62
CA PHE A 64 15.10 -0.90 -10.40
C PHE A 64 15.61 -1.29 -9.01
N ARG A 65 16.85 -1.79 -8.90
CA ARG A 65 17.48 -2.18 -7.63
C ARG A 65 18.80 -1.46 -7.43
N MET A 66 19.06 -1.00 -6.21
CA MET A 66 20.31 -0.34 -5.84
C MET A 66 20.76 -0.73 -4.43
N PRO A 67 22.08 -0.85 -4.19
CA PRO A 67 22.61 -1.09 -2.86
C PRO A 67 22.41 0.14 -1.97
N VAL A 68 22.25 -0.09 -0.66
CA VAL A 68 22.06 0.95 0.33
C VAL A 68 23.26 0.97 1.27
N PHE A 69 23.89 2.13 1.36
CA PHE A 69 25.00 2.40 2.29
C PHE A 69 24.56 3.43 3.32
N PHE A 70 25.05 3.28 4.55
CA PHE A 70 24.86 4.26 5.60
C PHE A 70 26.14 5.07 5.75
N ALA A 71 25.98 6.38 5.87
CA ALA A 71 27.11 7.29 6.08
C ALA A 71 26.83 8.21 7.27
N GLU A 72 27.87 8.45 8.06
CA GLU A 72 27.92 9.42 9.14
C GLU A 72 29.21 10.23 8.97
N ASP A 73 29.09 11.57 8.93
CA ASP A 73 30.21 12.49 8.70
C ASP A 73 31.09 12.12 7.49
N GLY A 74 30.46 11.69 6.40
CA GLY A 74 31.12 11.33 5.14
C GLY A 74 31.81 9.96 5.14
N LYS A 75 31.72 9.19 6.23
CA LYS A 75 32.30 7.83 6.32
C LYS A 75 31.21 6.78 6.31
N LEU A 76 31.47 5.65 5.64
CA LEU A 76 30.55 4.52 5.65
C LEU A 76 30.53 3.86 7.04
N VAL A 77 29.33 3.67 7.57
CA VAL A 77 29.09 3.06 8.88
C VAL A 77 28.20 1.84 8.76
N ARG A 78 28.32 0.93 9.72
CA ARG A 78 27.38 -0.18 9.90
C ARG A 78 26.33 0.23 10.93
N VAL A 79 25.09 -0.13 10.65
CA VAL A 79 23.96 0.07 11.55
C VAL A 79 23.28 -1.28 11.79
N ASP A 80 22.63 -1.43 12.94
CA ASP A 80 21.82 -2.61 13.23
C ASP A 80 20.47 -2.56 12.50
N ASP A 81 19.75 -3.69 12.49
CA ASP A 81 18.44 -3.82 11.82
C ASP A 81 17.40 -2.81 12.35
N LYS A 82 17.44 -2.47 13.65
CA LYS A 82 16.48 -1.55 14.27
C LYS A 82 16.75 -0.12 13.82
N GLN A 83 18.01 0.28 13.76
CA GLN A 83 18.44 1.58 13.26
C GLN A 83 18.19 1.70 11.76
N ALA A 84 18.52 0.67 10.97
CA ALA A 84 18.24 0.62 9.53
C ALA A 84 16.74 0.86 9.25
N ARG A 85 15.84 0.15 9.94
CA ARG A 85 14.39 0.32 9.78
C ARG A 85 13.92 1.75 10.06
N LYS A 86 14.44 2.39 11.11
CA LYS A 86 14.11 3.79 11.44
C LYS A 86 14.60 4.76 10.36
N LEU A 87 15.80 4.52 9.82
CA LEU A 87 16.35 5.35 8.74
C LEU A 87 15.55 5.18 7.45
N PHE A 88 15.19 3.95 7.09
CA PHE A 88 14.37 3.66 5.91
C PHE A 88 12.96 4.28 6.02
N ASP A 89 12.30 4.13 7.17
CA ASP A 89 10.98 4.75 7.41
C ASP A 89 11.01 6.28 7.24
N ARG A 90 12.03 6.93 7.82
CA ARG A 90 12.23 8.37 7.66
C ARG A 90 12.46 8.74 6.19
N TRP A 91 13.35 8.02 5.52
CA TRP A 91 13.68 8.27 4.12
C TRP A 91 12.44 8.14 3.23
N LEU A 92 11.64 7.08 3.39
CA LEU A 92 10.40 6.87 2.64
C LEU A 92 9.39 8.00 2.86
N LYS A 93 9.21 8.43 4.12
CA LYS A 93 8.31 9.55 4.45
C LYS A 93 8.76 10.86 3.82
N GLU A 94 10.06 11.15 3.84
CA GLU A 94 10.62 12.34 3.19
C GLU A 94 10.47 12.28 1.67
N ARG A 95 10.71 11.12 1.06
CA ARG A 95 10.52 10.96 -0.39
C ARG A 95 9.06 11.06 -0.80
N ALA A 96 8.12 10.52 -0.02
CA ALA A 96 6.69 10.67 -0.27
C ALA A 96 6.26 12.15 -0.26
N LYS A 97 6.77 12.94 0.68
CA LYS A 97 6.59 14.40 0.68
C LYS A 97 7.21 15.06 -0.55
N GLY A 98 8.38 14.60 -0.99
CA GLY A 98 9.02 15.07 -2.22
C GLY A 98 8.17 14.82 -3.46
N ILE A 99 7.58 13.62 -3.59
CA ILE A 99 6.64 13.28 -4.67
C ILE A 99 5.45 14.24 -4.65
N ALA A 100 4.87 14.47 -3.47
CA ALA A 100 3.79 15.43 -3.30
C ALA A 100 4.21 16.87 -3.63
N ALA A 101 5.46 17.27 -3.39
CA ALA A 101 5.95 18.62 -3.69
C ALA A 101 6.12 18.92 -5.19
N PHE A 102 6.14 17.89 -6.06
CA PHE A 102 6.01 18.10 -7.51
C PHE A 102 4.57 18.46 -7.94
N SER A 103 3.62 18.48 -6.99
CA SER A 103 2.29 19.05 -7.23
C SER A 103 2.36 20.57 -7.36
N SER A 104 1.54 21.12 -8.25
CA SER A 104 1.38 22.55 -8.40
C SER A 104 0.31 23.08 -7.43
N VAL A 105 0.45 24.35 -7.05
CA VAL A 105 -0.63 25.14 -6.47
C VAL A 105 -0.90 26.24 -7.49
N ASP A 106 -2.07 26.19 -8.12
CA ASP A 106 -2.52 27.16 -9.10
C ASP A 106 -3.96 27.55 -8.74
N GLU A 107 -4.16 28.81 -8.37
CA GLU A 107 -5.48 29.35 -8.02
C GLU A 107 -6.39 29.48 -9.26
N GLN A 108 -5.85 29.42 -10.48
CA GLN A 108 -6.61 29.58 -11.72
C GLN A 108 -7.51 28.38 -12.05
N VAL A 109 -7.20 27.19 -11.54
CA VAL A 109 -8.03 25.98 -11.70
C VAL A 109 -9.13 25.85 -10.64
N GLY A 110 -9.25 26.82 -9.72
CA GLY A 110 -10.31 26.85 -8.70
C GLY A 110 -10.20 25.75 -7.64
N PHE A 111 -9.15 24.93 -7.68
CA PHE A 111 -8.87 23.87 -6.71
C PHE A 111 -7.96 24.41 -5.61
N LYS A 112 -8.42 24.33 -4.35
CA LYS A 112 -7.72 24.94 -3.20
C LYS A 112 -6.71 24.01 -2.50
N GLY A 113 -6.50 22.80 -3.04
CA GLY A 113 -5.55 21.82 -2.51
C GLY A 113 -4.35 21.61 -3.44
N PRO A 114 -3.32 20.87 -3.01
CA PRO A 114 -2.25 20.44 -3.90
C PRO A 114 -2.82 19.56 -5.02
N PHE A 115 -2.43 19.82 -6.27
CA PHE A 115 -2.83 18.99 -7.41
C PHE A 115 -1.66 18.66 -8.32
N LEU A 116 -1.70 17.48 -8.94
CA LEU A 116 -0.71 17.06 -9.93
C LEU A 116 -1.29 17.27 -11.33
N ALA A 117 -0.67 18.14 -12.11
CA ALA A 117 -0.93 18.27 -13.55
C ALA A 117 0.18 17.54 -14.33
N LEU A 118 -0.22 16.60 -15.18
CA LEU A 118 0.69 15.88 -16.07
C LEU A 118 0.54 16.44 -17.50
N ASP A 119 1.65 16.79 -18.13
CA ASP A 119 1.65 17.17 -19.55
C ASP A 119 1.46 15.92 -20.40
N VAL A 120 0.41 15.89 -21.22
CA VAL A 120 0.05 14.75 -22.07
C VAL A 120 0.93 14.66 -23.32
N LYS A 121 1.71 15.70 -23.65
CA LYS A 121 2.50 15.78 -24.90
C LYS A 121 4.01 15.62 -24.71
N ARG A 122 4.50 15.44 -23.49
CA ARG A 122 5.94 15.43 -23.17
C ARG A 122 6.53 14.04 -23.05
#